data_AF-A0AAV3GJP9-F1
#
_entry.id   AF-A0AAV3GJP9-F1
#
_cell.length_a   1.000
_cell.length_b   1.000
_cell.length_c   1.000
_cell.angle_alpha   90.00
_cell.angle_beta   90.00
_cell.angle_gamma   90.00
#
_symmetry.space_group_name_H-M   'P 1'
#
loop_
_entity.id
_entity.type
_entity.pdbx_description
1 polymer ?
#
loop_
_entity_poly.entity_id
_entity_poly.type
_entity_poly.pdbx_seq_one_letter_code
_entity_poly.pdbx_strand_id
1 'polypeptide(L)'
;MVNKKYAGFTMLECLVALVVLSCMCQLFQLMIQQSFIGNQYLKNNDSKSWHIFLIQLEKECQKLVFQTGSAQEISFLDSETNKTISIQIKEDKIIKRVNGKGYQPLLIGIKNGQFKNEGQSFTLEVTFTSGKTFDSFFPIKGEF
;
A
#
# COMPACT_ATOMS: atom_id res chain seq x y z
N MET A 1 -12.17 -65.95 -5.77
CA MET A 1 -12.01 -64.50 -5.96
C MET A 1 -13.39 -63.87 -6.02
N VAL A 2 -13.76 -63.03 -5.04
CA VAL A 2 -15.08 -62.38 -5.00
C VAL A 2 -15.07 -61.20 -5.97
N ASN A 3 -15.88 -61.28 -7.02
CA ASN A 3 -16.01 -60.25 -8.04
C ASN A 3 -16.98 -59.17 -7.54
N LYS A 4 -16.47 -58.04 -7.02
CA LYS A 4 -17.31 -56.91 -6.59
C LYS A 4 -17.80 -56.15 -7.83
N LYS A 5 -19.09 -56.24 -8.13
CA LYS A 5 -19.76 -55.38 -9.13
C LYS A 5 -19.97 -54.00 -8.53
N TYR A 6 -19.31 -52.99 -9.08
CA TYR A 6 -19.57 -51.58 -8.75
C TYR A 6 -20.77 -51.10 -9.57
N ALA A 7 -21.75 -50.48 -8.91
CA ALA A 7 -22.84 -49.81 -9.61
C ALA A 7 -22.25 -48.58 -10.34
N GLY A 8 -22.38 -48.55 -11.67
CA GLY A 8 -22.00 -47.38 -12.46
C GLY A 8 -23.02 -46.26 -12.31
N PHE A 9 -22.57 -45.02 -12.52
CA PHE A 9 -23.44 -43.85 -12.52
C PHE A 9 -24.43 -43.93 -13.69
N THR A 10 -25.66 -43.48 -13.46
CA THR A 10 -26.63 -43.37 -14.56
C THR A 10 -26.25 -42.19 -15.46
N MET A 11 -26.58 -42.27 -16.75
CA MET A 11 -26.30 -41.18 -17.70
C MET A 11 -26.93 -39.85 -17.24
N LEU A 12 -28.12 -39.92 -16.62
CA LEU A 12 -28.81 -38.76 -16.08
C LEU A 12 -28.06 -38.13 -14.90
N GLU A 13 -27.50 -38.95 -14.01
CA GLU A 13 -26.72 -38.49 -12.86
C GLU A 13 -25.44 -37.78 -13.29
N CYS A 14 -24.75 -38.30 -14.31
CA CYS A 14 -23.60 -37.61 -14.92
C CYS A 14 -23.99 -36.26 -15.54
N LEU A 15 -25.14 -36.18 -16.21
CA LEU A 15 -25.64 -34.93 -16.79
C LEU A 15 -25.90 -33.87 -15.71
N VAL A 16 -26.57 -34.26 -14.62
CA VAL A 16 -26.83 -33.36 -13.48
C VAL A 16 -25.52 -32.91 -12.84
N ALA A 17 -24.57 -33.81 -12.64
CA ALA A 17 -23.26 -33.48 -12.09
C ALA A 17 -22.50 -32.46 -12.96
N LEU A 18 -22.57 -32.57 -14.29
CA LEU A 18 -21.95 -31.62 -15.22
C LEU A 18 -22.61 -30.23 -15.16
N VAL A 19 -23.94 -30.17 -15.01
CA VAL A 19 -24.65 -28.90 -14.85
C VAL A 19 -24.25 -28.22 -13.54
N VAL A 20 -24.20 -28.97 -12.44
CA VAL A 20 -23.76 -28.45 -11.13
C VAL A 20 -22.32 -27.96 -11.21
N LEU A 21 -21.42 -28.75 -11.82
CA LEU A 21 -20.02 -28.37 -12.01
C LEU A 21 -19.89 -27.08 -12.83
N SER A 22 -20.65 -26.95 -13.91
CA SER A 22 -20.63 -25.75 -14.76
C SER A 22 -21.08 -24.50 -13.99
N CYS A 23 -22.13 -24.64 -13.18
CA CYS A 23 -22.60 -23.55 -12.31
C CYS A 23 -21.53 -23.13 -11.29
N MET A 24 -20.85 -24.11 -10.66
CA MET A 24 -19.75 -23.84 -9.72
C MET A 24 -18.58 -23.12 -10.40
N CYS A 25 -18.19 -23.54 -11.60
CA CYS A 25 -17.16 -22.87 -12.39
C CYS A 25 -17.54 -21.42 -12.72
N GLN A 26 -18.80 -21.17 -13.09
CA GLN A 26 -19.29 -19.84 -13.40
C GLN A 26 -19.25 -18.91 -12.17
N LEU A 27 -19.67 -19.42 -11.00
CA LEU A 27 -19.58 -18.68 -9.73
C LEU A 27 -18.13 -18.36 -9.37
N PHE A 28 -17.21 -19.31 -9.58
CA PHE A 28 -15.78 -19.10 -9.35
C PHE A 28 -15.20 -18.02 -10.26
N GLN A 29 -15.57 -18.02 -11.54
CA GLN A 29 -15.16 -16.99 -12.49
C GLN A 29 -15.66 -15.59 -12.07
N LEU A 30 -16.91 -15.47 -11.60
CA LEU A 30 -17.45 -14.20 -11.11
C LEU A 30 -16.70 -13.69 -9.88
N MET A 31 -16.32 -14.57 -8.94
CA MET A 31 -15.53 -14.20 -7.77
C MET A 31 -14.14 -13.67 -8.16
N ILE A 32 -13.47 -14.30 -9.13
CA ILE A 32 -12.17 -13.84 -9.63
C ILE A 32 -12.29 -12.46 -10.28
N GLN A 33 -13.31 -12.25 -11.12
CA GLN A 33 -13.52 -10.98 -11.81
C GLN A 33 -13.76 -9.83 -10.83
N GLN A 34 -14.56 -10.04 -9.77
CA GLN A 34 -14.79 -9.02 -8.75
C GLN A 34 -13.51 -8.65 -7.98
N SER A 35 -12.66 -9.64 -7.67
CA SER A 35 -11.36 -9.38 -7.04
C SER A 35 -10.44 -8.55 -7.95
N PHE A 36 -10.44 -8.81 -9.26
CA PHE A 36 -9.62 -8.06 -10.21
C PHE A 36 -10.14 -6.63 -10.43
N ILE A 37 -11.46 -6.43 -10.49
CA ILE A 37 -12.09 -5.10 -10.59
C ILE A 37 -11.78 -4.28 -9.33
N GLY A 38 -11.87 -4.86 -8.13
CA GLY A 38 -11.49 -4.20 -6.88
C GLY A 38 -10.05 -3.68 -6.88
N ASN A 39 -9.12 -4.42 -7.49
CA ASN A 39 -7.72 -4.00 -7.64
C ASN A 39 -7.53 -2.84 -8.65
N GLN A 40 -8.32 -2.81 -9.74
CA GLN A 40 -8.32 -1.68 -10.68
C GLN A 40 -8.93 -0.40 -10.06
N TYR A 41 -9.93 -0.54 -9.18
CA TYR A 41 -10.45 0.59 -8.39
C TYR A 41 -9.43 1.13 -7.36
N LEU A 42 -8.56 0.25 -6.81
CA LEU A 42 -7.46 0.69 -5.95
C LEU A 42 -6.39 1.50 -6.71
N LYS A 43 -6.17 1.24 -8.00
CA LYS A 43 -5.25 2.03 -8.84
C LYS A 43 -5.70 3.48 -9.08
N ASN A 44 -6.99 3.80 -8.94
CA ASN A 44 -7.52 5.14 -9.25
C ASN A 44 -7.84 5.97 -7.99
N ASN A 45 -7.46 5.48 -6.80
CA ASN A 45 -7.80 6.11 -5.54
C ASN A 45 -6.59 6.77 -4.88
N ASP A 46 -5.89 7.62 -5.63
CA ASP A 46 -4.75 8.43 -5.14
C ASP A 46 -5.06 9.11 -3.81
N SER A 47 -6.30 9.62 -3.64
CA SER A 47 -6.78 10.23 -2.41
C SER A 47 -6.77 9.27 -1.21
N LYS A 48 -7.17 8.01 -1.41
CA LYS A 48 -7.10 6.98 -0.36
C LYS A 48 -5.65 6.60 -0.07
N SER A 49 -4.84 6.37 -1.10
CA SER A 49 -3.42 6.05 -0.95
C SER A 49 -2.70 7.15 -0.18
N TRP A 50 -2.99 8.41 -0.52
CA TRP A 50 -2.52 9.60 0.19
C TRP A 50 -2.96 9.60 1.66
N HIS A 51 -4.24 9.39 1.95
CA HIS A 51 -4.73 9.37 3.34
C HIS A 51 -4.11 8.25 4.18
N ILE A 52 -3.99 7.03 3.65
CA ILE A 52 -3.36 5.92 4.35
C ILE A 52 -1.90 6.26 4.65
N PHE A 53 -1.20 6.82 3.67
CA PHE A 53 0.16 7.30 3.84
C PHE A 53 0.27 8.36 4.94
N LEU A 54 -0.61 9.38 4.96
CA LEU A 54 -0.61 10.41 5.99
C LEU A 54 -0.80 9.83 7.39
N ILE A 55 -1.78 8.94 7.57
CA ILE A 55 -2.06 8.29 8.86
C ILE A 55 -0.86 7.47 9.33
N GLN A 56 -0.22 6.73 8.43
CA GLN A 56 0.96 5.95 8.77
C GLN A 56 2.14 6.87 9.12
N LEU A 57 2.38 7.89 8.31
CA LEU A 57 3.45 8.86 8.53
C LEU A 57 3.30 9.58 9.87
N GLU A 58 2.09 10.04 10.19
CA GLU A 58 1.80 10.69 11.47
C GLU A 58 2.09 9.77 12.66
N LYS A 59 1.60 8.52 12.61
CA LYS A 59 1.87 7.51 13.66
C LYS A 59 3.36 7.25 13.84
N GLU A 60 4.11 7.23 12.75
CA GLU A 60 5.56 7.07 12.82
C GLU A 60 6.24 8.29 13.42
N CYS A 61 5.88 9.51 12.98
CA CYS A 61 6.48 10.75 13.46
C CYS A 61 6.09 11.12 14.91
N GLN A 62 5.03 10.55 15.48
CA GLN A 62 4.58 10.87 16.84
C GLN A 62 5.66 10.74 17.92
N LYS A 63 6.61 9.81 17.73
CA LYS A 63 7.68 9.51 18.70
C LYS A 63 9.06 9.98 18.26
N LEU A 64 9.16 10.67 17.12
CA LEU A 64 10.44 11.00 16.51
C LEU A 64 10.78 12.47 16.69
N VAL A 65 12.05 12.75 16.90
CA VAL A 65 12.62 14.09 16.98
C VAL A 65 13.26 14.42 15.64
N PHE A 66 12.93 15.57 15.07
CA PHE A 66 13.52 15.99 13.80
C PHE A 66 15.03 16.22 13.94
N GLN A 67 15.82 15.77 12.95
CA GLN A 67 17.27 16.02 12.89
C GLN A 67 17.65 16.92 11.72
N THR A 68 17.28 16.53 10.50
CA THR A 68 17.66 17.26 9.28
C THR A 68 16.65 17.01 8.17
N GLY A 69 16.54 17.97 7.26
CA GLY A 69 15.58 17.95 6.15
C GLY A 69 16.15 18.63 4.91
N SER A 70 15.91 18.00 3.78
CA SER A 70 16.19 18.50 2.43
C SER A 70 14.95 18.30 1.56
N ALA A 71 14.96 18.81 0.33
CA ALA A 71 13.83 18.66 -0.59
C ALA A 71 13.45 17.19 -0.88
N GLN A 72 14.40 16.26 -0.77
CA GLN A 72 14.22 14.85 -1.15
C GLN A 72 14.27 13.88 0.03
N GLU A 73 14.74 14.33 1.20
CA GLU A 73 14.89 13.47 2.37
C GLU A 73 14.68 14.25 3.67
N ILE A 74 13.91 13.67 4.58
CA ILE A 74 13.83 14.10 5.98
C ILE A 74 14.32 12.97 6.88
N SER A 75 15.12 13.30 7.88
CA SER A 75 15.62 12.37 8.90
C SER A 75 15.17 12.78 10.29
N PHE A 76 14.79 11.77 11.06
CA PHE A 76 14.36 11.87 12.44
C PHE A 76 15.14 10.90 13.33
N LEU A 77 15.28 11.23 14.60
CA LEU A 77 15.81 10.36 15.64
C LEU A 77 14.64 9.79 16.44
N ASP A 78 14.61 8.47 16.58
CA ASP A 78 13.77 7.80 17.56
C ASP A 78 14.44 7.86 18.93
N SER A 79 13.88 8.65 19.85
CA SER A 79 14.43 8.83 21.20
C SER A 79 14.34 7.58 22.07
N GLU A 80 13.43 6.64 21.78
CA GLU A 80 13.30 5.38 22.54
C GLU A 80 14.33 4.34 22.07
N THR A 81 14.54 4.24 20.75
CA THR A 81 15.39 3.18 20.17
C THR A 81 16.78 3.65 19.73
N ASN A 82 17.03 4.97 19.80
CA ASN A 82 18.24 5.64 19.31
C ASN A 82 18.57 5.28 17.85
N LYS A 83 17.53 5.12 17.02
CA LYS A 83 17.63 4.81 15.59
C LYS A 83 17.29 6.04 14.77
N THR A 84 18.05 6.28 13.71
CA THR A 84 17.73 7.30 12.71
C THR A 84 16.74 6.74 11.72
N ILE A 85 15.56 7.34 11.62
CA ILE A 85 14.56 7.04 10.61
C ILE A 85 14.65 8.10 9.53
N SER A 86 14.82 7.70 8.27
CA SER A 86 14.78 8.64 7.15
C SER A 86 13.69 8.32 6.16
N ILE A 87 13.04 9.37 5.68
CA ILE A 87 11.96 9.33 4.70
C ILE A 87 12.49 10.01 3.45
N GLN A 88 12.61 9.24 2.38
CA GLN A 88 13.25 9.64 1.13
C GLN A 88 12.26 9.57 -0.02
N ILE A 89 12.26 10.58 -0.87
CA ILE A 89 11.59 10.56 -2.16
C ILE A 89 12.58 9.98 -3.17
N LYS A 90 12.25 8.83 -3.75
CA LYS A 90 13.05 8.15 -4.76
C LYS A 90 12.18 7.74 -5.94
N GLU A 91 12.53 8.26 -7.12
CA GLU A 91 11.89 7.91 -8.38
C GLU A 91 10.36 8.07 -8.30
N ASP A 92 9.62 6.95 -8.33
CA ASP A 92 8.17 6.89 -8.31
C ASP A 92 7.59 6.61 -6.91
N LYS A 93 8.39 6.75 -5.84
CA LYS A 93 8.06 6.29 -4.49
C LYS A 93 8.55 7.23 -3.39
N ILE A 94 7.86 7.18 -2.25
CA ILE A 94 8.38 7.65 -0.96
C ILE A 94 8.70 6.41 -0.14
N ILE A 95 9.93 6.33 0.36
CA ILE A 95 10.44 5.19 1.11
C ILE A 95 10.91 5.62 2.49
N LYS A 96 10.81 4.69 3.44
CA LYS A 96 11.42 4.77 4.75
C LYS A 96 12.67 3.89 4.82
N ARG A 97 13.67 4.39 5.52
CA ARG A 97 14.87 3.66 5.94
C ARG A 97 15.08 3.83 7.44
N VAL A 98 15.73 2.84 8.04
CA VAL A 98 16.12 2.87 9.46
C VAL A 98 17.62 2.61 9.53
N ASN A 99 18.36 3.53 10.14
CA ASN A 99 19.83 3.57 10.19
C ASN A 99 20.46 3.41 8.78
N GLY A 100 19.88 4.07 7.78
CA GLY A 100 20.30 3.98 6.37
C GLY A 100 20.03 2.63 5.70
N LYS A 101 19.49 1.64 6.42
CA LYS A 101 19.18 0.29 5.95
C LYS A 101 17.68 0.10 5.75
N GLY A 102 17.34 -0.96 5.02
CA GLY A 102 15.97 -1.29 4.66
C GLY A 102 15.45 -0.51 3.46
N TYR A 103 14.28 -0.94 2.98
CA TYR A 103 13.57 -0.32 1.88
C TYR A 103 12.08 -0.56 2.08
N GLN A 104 11.45 0.28 2.89
CA GLN A 104 10.01 0.18 3.14
C GLN A 104 9.29 1.26 2.31
N PRO A 105 8.57 0.89 1.24
CA PRO A 105 7.76 1.86 0.52
C PRO A 105 6.59 2.32 1.40
N LEU A 106 6.41 3.64 1.53
CA LEU A 106 5.31 4.28 2.23
C LEU A 106 4.25 4.79 1.25
N LEU A 107 4.68 5.29 0.10
CA LEU A 107 3.81 5.73 -0.99
C LEU A 107 4.44 5.35 -2.33
N ILE A 108 3.63 4.90 -3.29
CA ILE A 108 4.07 4.47 -4.62
C ILE A 108 3.18 5.10 -5.69
N GLY A 109 3.65 5.14 -6.94
CA GLY A 109 2.89 5.73 -8.04
C GLY A 109 2.91 7.25 -8.01
N ILE A 110 3.98 7.84 -7.48
CA ILE A 110 4.19 9.29 -7.53
C ILE A 110 4.99 9.65 -8.79
N LYS A 111 4.67 10.79 -9.39
CA LYS A 111 5.42 11.40 -10.49
C LYS A 111 6.52 12.30 -9.97
N ASN A 112 6.21 13.06 -8.93
CA ASN A 112 7.15 13.94 -8.25
C ASN A 112 6.72 14.14 -6.79
N GLY A 113 7.68 14.47 -5.93
CA GLY A 113 7.39 14.91 -4.58
C GLY A 113 8.51 15.80 -4.07
N GLN A 114 8.19 16.65 -3.10
CA GLN A 114 9.18 17.47 -2.42
C GLN A 114 8.78 17.78 -0.98
N PHE A 115 9.77 17.85 -0.11
CA PHE A 115 9.65 18.42 1.22
C PHE A 115 10.06 19.89 1.19
N LYS A 116 9.19 20.78 1.67
CA LYS A 116 9.48 22.20 1.86
C LYS A 116 9.64 22.47 3.35
N ASN A 117 10.77 23.05 3.73
CA ASN A 117 11.01 23.49 5.10
C ASN A 117 10.39 24.88 5.29
N GLU A 118 9.41 24.98 6.17
CA GLU A 118 8.71 26.23 6.52
C GLU A 118 9.13 26.69 7.94
N GLY A 119 10.38 26.41 8.32
CA GLY A 119 10.97 26.80 9.61
C GLY A 119 10.60 25.87 10.74
N GLN A 120 9.39 26.02 11.30
CA GLN A 120 8.89 25.20 12.42
C GLN A 120 8.08 23.98 11.95
N SER A 121 8.05 23.74 10.64
CA SER A 121 7.19 22.74 10.03
C SER A 121 7.72 22.32 8.65
N PHE A 122 7.25 21.17 8.18
CA PHE A 122 7.49 20.71 6.83
C PHE A 122 6.19 20.56 6.08
N THR A 123 6.18 21.02 4.84
CA THR A 123 5.11 20.72 3.88
C THR A 123 5.60 19.66 2.91
N LEU A 124 4.89 18.54 2.83
CA LEU A 124 5.12 17.52 1.81
C LEU A 124 4.13 17.72 0.68
N GLU A 125 4.65 17.99 -0.51
CA GLU A 125 3.88 18.11 -1.75
C GLU A 125 4.17 16.90 -2.63
N VAL A 126 3.12 16.21 -3.09
CA VAL A 126 3.23 15.01 -3.92
C VAL A 126 2.29 15.11 -5.11
N THR A 127 2.83 14.84 -6.29
CA THR A 127 2.05 14.69 -7.53
C THR A 127 2.08 13.24 -7.94
N PHE A 128 0.91 12.61 -8.08
CA PHE A 128 0.76 11.23 -8.53
C PHE A 128 0.97 11.08 -10.04
N THR A 129 1.24 9.86 -10.51
CA THR A 129 1.31 9.57 -11.96
C THR A 129 0.01 9.84 -12.70
N SER A 130 -1.12 9.86 -11.99
CA SER A 130 -2.43 10.28 -12.50
C SER A 130 -2.55 11.78 -12.78
N GLY A 131 -1.62 12.60 -12.27
CA GLY A 131 -1.63 14.06 -12.36
C GLY A 131 -2.31 14.77 -11.18
N LYS A 132 -2.88 14.04 -10.22
CA LYS A 132 -3.42 14.65 -8.98
C LYS A 132 -2.28 15.05 -8.05
N THR A 133 -2.39 16.25 -7.49
CA THR A 133 -1.43 16.78 -6.51
C THR A 133 -2.09 16.89 -5.15
N PHE A 134 -1.36 16.54 -4.11
CA PHE A 134 -1.75 16.68 -2.72
C PHE A 134 -0.61 17.29 -1.92
N ASP A 135 -0.96 18.08 -0.92
CA ASP A 135 -0.07 18.69 0.03
C ASP A 135 -0.51 18.35 1.46
N SER A 136 0.45 18.25 2.38
CA SER A 136 0.17 18.07 3.80
C SER A 136 1.27 18.71 4.65
N PHE A 137 0.84 19.27 5.76
CA PHE A 137 1.65 20.00 6.71
C PHE A 137 1.96 19.12 7.93
N PHE A 138 3.23 19.11 8.34
CA PHE A 138 3.72 18.38 9.50
C PHE A 138 4.46 19.33 10.45
N PRO A 139 4.02 19.48 11.70
CA PRO A 139 4.75 20.24 12.69
C PRO A 139 6.03 19.50 13.08
N ILE A 140 7.14 20.21 13.22
CA ILE A 140 8.38 19.65 13.75
C ILE A 140 8.25 19.54 15.27
N LYS A 141 8.43 18.34 15.82
CA LYS A 141 8.61 18.16 17.27
C LYS A 141 10.12 18.04 17.59
N GLY A 142 10.63 19.00 18.39
CA GLY A 142 12.04 19.17 18.80
C GLY A 142 12.68 20.41 18.16
N GLU A 143 13.34 21.36 18.84
CA GLU A 143 13.72 21.62 20.24
C GLU A 143 13.62 23.16 20.41
N PHE A 144 13.09 23.62 21.56
CA PHE A 144 13.45 24.91 22.16
C PHE A 144 14.03 24.59 23.54
#